data_AF-A0A2V6WPD6-F1
#
_entry.id   AF-A0A2V6WPD6-F1
#
_cell.length_a   1.000
_cell.length_b   1.000
_cell.length_c   1.000
_cell.angle_alpha   90.00
_cell.angle_beta   90.00
_cell.angle_gamma   90.00
#
_symmetry.space_group_name_H-M   'P 1'
#
loop_
_entity.id
_entity.type
_entity.pdbx_description
1 polymer ?
#
loop_
_entity_poly.entity_id
_entity_poly.type
_entity_poly.pdbx_seq_one_letter_code
_entity_poly.pdbx_strand_id
1 'polypeptide(L)'
;MEAGPPLKRKIFRWALGVGREVSRRQQQRQPIPLGLALRRRIAQTLVFSKLHAALGGRLRLAGSGGAPLPRDIAEFFHAAGILLLEGYGLTETCPILTSNRADNFKFGSVGLPVPGVELRIAPDGEILARGPNVATRGYFRMPEATLAAF
;
A
#
# COMPACT_ATOMS: atom_id res chain seq x y z
N MET A 1 18.53 1.58 12.51
CA MET A 1 17.64 1.52 13.71
C MET A 1 18.20 0.52 14.73
N GLU A 2 19.38 0.81 15.29
CA GLU A 2 20.23 -0.21 15.93
C GLU A 2 20.61 0.09 17.39
N ALA A 3 19.85 0.91 18.12
CA ALA A 3 20.13 1.20 19.52
C ALA A 3 19.04 0.60 20.44
N GLY A 4 19.39 -0.40 21.25
CA GLY A 4 18.48 -0.93 22.27
C GLY A 4 18.96 -2.23 22.95
N PRO A 5 18.57 -2.48 24.21
CA PRO A 5 18.93 -3.69 24.96
C PRO A 5 18.58 -5.00 24.22
N PRO A 6 19.40 -6.07 24.35
CA PRO A 6 19.21 -7.34 23.62
C PRO A 6 17.81 -7.95 23.77
N LEU A 7 17.23 -7.85 24.96
CA LEU A 7 15.88 -8.34 25.25
C LEU A 7 14.80 -7.59 24.45
N LYS A 8 14.90 -6.25 24.36
CA LYS A 8 13.96 -5.44 23.57
C LYS A 8 14.04 -5.77 22.08
N ARG A 9 15.25 -6.02 21.56
CA ARG A 9 15.46 -6.48 20.17
C ARG A 9 14.79 -7.84 19.93
N LYS A 10 14.93 -8.78 20.85
CA LYS A 10 14.29 -10.11 20.74
C LYS A 10 12.76 -10.01 20.72
N ILE A 11 12.19 -9.20 21.60
CA ILE A 11 10.74 -8.93 21.64
C ILE A 11 10.27 -8.27 20.34
N PHE A 12 11.00 -7.26 19.85
CA PHE A 12 10.67 -6.58 18.60
C PHE A 12 10.69 -7.53 17.39
N ARG A 13 11.74 -8.36 17.27
CA ARG A 13 11.82 -9.38 16.21
C ARG A 13 10.69 -10.40 16.30
N TRP A 14 10.33 -10.84 17.50
CA TRP A 14 9.19 -11.73 17.72
C TRP A 14 7.87 -11.07 17.28
N ALA A 15 7.62 -9.84 17.68
CA ALA A 15 6.42 -9.09 17.32
C ALA A 15 6.31 -8.88 15.80
N LEU A 16 7.42 -8.55 15.14
CA LEU A 16 7.49 -8.48 13.67
C LEU A 16 7.21 -9.85 13.03
N GLY A 17 7.76 -10.93 13.57
CA GLY A 17 7.48 -12.29 13.09
C GLY A 17 6.00 -12.65 13.16
N VAL A 18 5.34 -12.34 14.28
CA VAL A 18 3.88 -12.52 14.45
C VAL A 18 3.11 -11.67 13.45
N GLY A 19 3.47 -10.39 13.29
CA GLY A 19 2.81 -9.50 12.34
C GLY A 19 2.99 -9.95 10.88
N ARG A 20 4.17 -10.43 10.50
CA ARG A 20 4.45 -11.00 9.17
C ARG A 20 3.65 -12.27 8.88
N GLU A 21 3.51 -13.15 9.87
CA GLU A 21 2.67 -14.35 9.74
C GLU A 21 1.20 -13.99 9.49
N VAL A 22 0.67 -13.04 10.27
CA VAL A 22 -0.69 -12.51 10.07
C VAL A 22 -0.83 -11.88 8.68
N SER A 23 0.12 -11.02 8.31
CA SER A 23 0.17 -10.36 7.00
C SER A 23 0.14 -11.36 5.85
N ARG A 24 0.92 -12.44 5.94
CA ARG A 24 0.96 -13.50 4.92
C ARG A 24 -0.39 -14.21 4.79
N ARG A 25 -1.00 -14.58 5.92
CA ARG A 25 -2.33 -15.22 5.93
C ARG A 25 -3.40 -14.31 5.33
N GLN A 26 -3.38 -13.02 5.65
CA GLN A 26 -4.31 -12.04 5.07
C GLN A 26 -4.14 -11.91 3.56
N GLN A 27 -2.91 -11.81 3.05
CA GLN A 27 -2.63 -11.79 1.61
C GLN A 27 -3.10 -13.07 0.91
N GLN A 28 -3.00 -14.23 1.58
CA GLN A 28 -3.45 -15.53 1.07
C GLN A 28 -4.94 -15.81 1.32
N ARG A 29 -5.70 -14.86 1.88
CA ARG A 29 -7.11 -15.01 2.26
C ARG A 29 -7.36 -16.21 3.18
N GLN A 30 -6.40 -16.54 4.03
CA GLN A 30 -6.49 -17.62 5.01
C GLN A 30 -7.02 -17.11 6.36
N PRO A 31 -7.75 -17.94 7.11
CA PRO A 31 -8.18 -17.59 8.46
C PRO A 31 -6.99 -17.41 9.39
N ILE A 32 -7.12 -16.48 10.34
CA ILE A 32 -6.15 -16.23 11.40
C ILE A 32 -6.55 -17.11 12.61
N PRO A 33 -5.73 -18.09 13.01
CA PRO A 33 -6.04 -18.92 14.17
C PRO A 33 -6.10 -18.11 15.47
N LEU A 34 -6.94 -18.51 16.43
CA LEU A 34 -7.14 -17.79 17.69
C LEU A 34 -5.83 -17.53 18.45
N GLY A 35 -4.93 -18.52 18.52
CA GLY A 35 -3.62 -18.36 19.16
C GLY A 35 -2.75 -17.30 18.48
N LEU A 36 -2.81 -17.20 17.15
CA LEU A 36 -2.10 -16.17 16.41
C LEU A 36 -2.74 -14.79 16.61
N ALA A 37 -4.06 -14.71 16.67
CA ALA A 37 -4.79 -13.48 16.98
C ALA A 37 -4.44 -12.94 18.37
N LEU A 38 -4.32 -13.81 19.38
CA LEU A 38 -3.89 -13.42 20.73
C LEU A 38 -2.45 -12.89 20.73
N ARG A 39 -1.52 -13.63 20.09
CA ARG A 39 -0.11 -13.19 19.94
C ARG A 39 -0.03 -11.83 19.23
N ARG A 40 -0.85 -11.61 18.20
CA ARG A 40 -0.93 -10.33 17.48
C ARG A 40 -1.36 -9.21 18.42
N ARG A 41 -2.39 -9.41 19.25
CA ARG A 41 -2.86 -8.41 20.22
C ARG A 41 -1.76 -8.06 21.22
N ILE A 42 -1.04 -9.07 21.73
CA ILE A 42 0.10 -8.87 22.64
C ILE A 42 1.21 -8.08 21.93
N ALA A 43 1.58 -8.45 20.70
CA ALA A 43 2.58 -7.75 19.90
C ALA A 43 2.18 -6.29 19.64
N GLN A 44 0.90 -6.02 19.33
CA GLN A 44 0.39 -4.66 19.14
C GLN A 44 0.54 -3.80 20.39
N THR A 45 0.18 -4.31 21.56
CA THR A 45 0.28 -3.54 22.81
C THR A 45 1.74 -3.32 23.24
N LEU A 46 2.59 -4.35 23.14
CA LEU A 46 3.97 -4.29 23.64
C LEU A 46 4.93 -3.51 22.73
N VAL A 47 4.75 -3.62 21.41
CA VAL A 47 5.74 -3.12 20.44
C VAL A 47 5.17 -1.98 19.60
N PHE A 48 3.98 -2.15 19.04
CA PHE A 48 3.43 -1.21 18.06
C PHE A 48 2.61 -0.08 18.68
N SER A 49 2.30 -0.11 19.98
CA SER A 49 1.50 0.91 20.68
C SER A 49 2.09 2.31 20.54
N LYS A 50 3.41 2.46 20.62
CA LYS A 50 4.10 3.74 20.43
C LYS A 50 3.99 4.25 18.99
N LEU A 51 4.13 3.36 18.00
CA LEU A 51 3.94 3.70 16.59
C LEU A 51 2.51 4.17 16.33
N HIS A 52 1.52 3.43 16.83
CA HIS A 52 0.11 3.83 16.72
C HIS A 52 -0.14 5.17 17.41
N ALA A 53 0.36 5.39 18.62
CA ALA A 53 0.20 6.65 19.34
C ALA A 53 0.79 7.85 18.57
N ALA A 54 1.98 7.69 17.97
CA ALA A 54 2.60 8.72 17.14
C ALA A 54 1.78 9.06 15.88
N LEU A 55 0.96 8.12 15.41
CA LEU A 55 0.07 8.27 14.24
C LEU A 55 -1.39 8.57 14.64
N GLY A 56 -1.65 8.99 15.87
CA GLY A 56 -2.99 9.36 16.36
C GLY A 56 -3.86 8.19 16.84
N GLY A 57 -3.32 6.97 16.93
CA GLY A 57 -3.91 5.79 17.59
C GLY A 57 -4.99 5.05 16.80
N ARG A 58 -5.65 5.73 15.85
CA ARG A 58 -6.78 5.19 15.09
C ARG A 58 -6.47 4.89 13.62
N LEU A 59 -5.25 5.18 13.15
CA LEU A 59 -4.85 4.88 11.78
C LEU A 59 -4.88 3.36 11.52
N ARG A 60 -5.52 2.94 10.43
CA ARG A 60 -5.62 1.53 10.00
C ARG A 60 -5.26 1.35 8.52
N LEU A 61 -5.54 2.36 7.72
CA LEU A 61 -5.31 2.40 6.28
C LEU A 61 -4.66 3.73 5.93
N ALA A 62 -3.72 3.72 4.97
CA ALA A 62 -3.17 4.93 4.38
C ALA A 62 -2.90 4.69 2.89
N GLY A 63 -3.17 5.69 2.05
CA GLY A 63 -2.81 5.66 0.63
C GLY A 63 -1.34 6.04 0.43
N SER A 64 -0.70 5.44 -0.58
CA SER A 64 0.66 5.77 -1.02
C SER A 64 0.66 5.93 -2.54
N GLY A 65 1.36 6.93 -3.05
CA GLY A 65 1.49 7.22 -4.48
C GLY A 65 2.68 8.15 -4.75
N GLY A 66 2.94 8.41 -6.03
CA GLY A 66 4.13 9.15 -6.49
C GLY A 66 5.29 8.22 -6.81
N ALA A 67 6.17 7.98 -5.84
CA ALA A 67 7.29 7.06 -6.00
C ALA A 67 6.95 5.63 -5.53
N PRO A 68 7.62 4.59 -6.06
CA PRO A 68 7.43 3.21 -5.61
C PRO A 68 7.63 3.07 -4.09
N LEU A 69 6.66 2.45 -3.41
CA LEU A 69 6.74 2.15 -1.98
C LEU A 69 7.69 0.95 -1.75
N PRO A 70 8.78 1.10 -0.97
CA PRO A 70 9.64 -0.02 -0.65
C PRO A 70 8.86 -1.15 0.04
N ARG A 71 9.02 -2.38 -0.47
CA ARG A 71 8.25 -3.55 0.00
C ARG A 71 8.43 -3.79 1.51
N ASP A 72 9.65 -3.64 2.01
CA ASP A 72 9.98 -3.84 3.42
C ASP A 72 9.26 -2.84 4.34
N ILE A 73 9.08 -1.59 3.89
CA ILE A 73 8.28 -0.58 4.60
C ILE A 73 6.80 -0.99 4.61
N ALA A 74 6.23 -1.39 3.46
CA ALA A 74 4.85 -1.84 3.39
C ALA A 74 4.58 -3.05 4.30
N GLU A 75 5.48 -4.04 4.29
CA GLU A 75 5.41 -5.22 5.14
C GLU A 75 5.54 -4.88 6.64
N PHE A 76 6.42 -3.93 6.99
CA PHE A 76 6.59 -3.47 8.37
C PHE A 76 5.31 -2.83 8.91
N PHE A 77 4.74 -1.86 8.18
CA PHE A 77 3.50 -1.20 8.60
C PHE A 77 2.34 -2.19 8.67
N HIS A 78 2.25 -3.12 7.72
CA HIS A 78 1.19 -4.12 7.74
C HIS A 78 1.34 -5.10 8.91
N ALA A 79 2.57 -5.51 9.24
CA ALA A 79 2.87 -6.28 10.45
C ALA A 79 2.49 -5.53 11.74
N ALA A 80 2.59 -4.19 11.74
CA ALA A 80 2.11 -3.32 12.80
C ALA A 80 0.58 -3.10 12.79
N GLY A 81 -0.14 -3.64 11.81
CA GLY A 81 -1.60 -3.53 11.67
C GLY A 81 -2.07 -2.25 10.98
N ILE A 82 -1.22 -1.61 10.19
CA ILE A 82 -1.54 -0.46 9.34
C ILE A 82 -1.30 -0.88 7.89
N LEU A 83 -2.35 -0.96 7.09
CA LEU A 83 -2.24 -1.35 5.68
C LEU A 83 -1.98 -0.11 4.81
N LEU A 84 -0.83 -0.08 4.14
CA LEU A 84 -0.51 0.91 3.13
C LEU A 84 -1.03 0.42 1.77
N LEU A 85 -1.88 1.23 1.14
CA LEU A 85 -2.46 0.96 -0.18
C LEU A 85 -1.73 1.80 -1.21
N GLU A 86 -0.77 1.18 -1.90
CA GLU A 86 -0.05 1.80 -3.01
C GLU A 86 -0.90 1.85 -4.27
N GLY A 87 -0.84 2.97 -5.00
CA GLY A 87 -1.51 3.16 -6.28
C GLY A 87 -0.68 4.01 -7.24
N TYR A 88 -1.02 3.93 -8.53
CA TYR A 88 -0.39 4.69 -9.60
C TYR A 88 -1.41 5.58 -10.29
N GLY A 89 -0.99 6.78 -10.65
CA GLY A 89 -1.76 7.73 -11.42
C GLY A 89 -1.00 9.03 -11.61
N LEU A 90 -1.65 9.95 -12.31
CA LEU A 90 -1.11 11.20 -12.77
C LEU A 90 -2.15 12.30 -12.54
N THR A 91 -1.74 13.57 -12.65
CA THR A 91 -2.68 14.69 -12.60
C THR A 91 -3.75 14.57 -13.69
N GLU A 92 -3.33 14.10 -14.86
CA GLU A 92 -4.11 13.85 -16.07
C GLU A 92 -5.17 12.74 -15.91
N THR A 93 -5.11 11.97 -14.82
CA THR A 93 -5.98 10.81 -14.57
C THR A 93 -6.85 10.98 -13.32
N CYS A 94 -6.96 12.20 -12.78
CA CYS A 94 -7.90 12.61 -11.75
C CYS A 94 -8.21 11.59 -10.62
N PRO A 95 -7.26 11.18 -9.76
CA PRO A 95 -5.80 11.24 -9.88
C PRO A 95 -5.15 9.85 -10.01
N ILE A 96 -5.96 8.78 -10.20
CA ILE A 96 -5.52 7.39 -10.00
C ILE A 96 -5.96 6.52 -11.18
N LEU A 97 -5.04 5.67 -11.65
CA LEU A 97 -5.29 4.64 -12.65
C LEU A 97 -5.42 3.26 -11.98
N THR A 98 -4.53 2.94 -11.04
CA THR A 98 -4.52 1.66 -10.32
C THR A 98 -4.42 1.87 -8.82
N SER A 99 -4.96 0.92 -8.05
CA SER A 99 -4.88 0.95 -6.60
C SER A 99 -4.85 -0.45 -6.01
N ASN A 100 -4.04 -0.68 -4.98
CA ASN A 100 -4.25 -1.79 -4.06
C ASN A 100 -5.52 -1.56 -3.26
N ARG A 101 -6.23 -2.64 -2.94
CA ARG A 101 -7.47 -2.60 -2.18
C ARG A 101 -7.31 -3.37 -0.87
N ALA A 102 -8.06 -2.99 0.16
CA ALA A 102 -7.98 -3.64 1.46
C ALA A 102 -8.33 -5.15 1.41
N ASP A 103 -9.15 -5.55 0.44
CA ASP A 103 -9.55 -6.93 0.15
C ASP A 103 -8.68 -7.65 -0.90
N ASN A 104 -7.80 -6.90 -1.57
CA ASN A 104 -6.89 -7.41 -2.59
C ASN A 104 -5.68 -6.48 -2.77
N PHE A 105 -4.57 -6.84 -2.12
CA PHE A 105 -3.33 -6.08 -2.18
C PHE A 105 -2.12 -7.00 -2.37
N LYS A 106 -1.08 -6.46 -3.02
CA LYS A 106 0.20 -7.13 -3.22
C LYS A 106 1.33 -6.12 -3.03
N PHE A 107 2.22 -6.35 -2.06
CA PHE A 107 3.31 -5.41 -1.79
C PHE A 107 4.33 -5.36 -2.94
N GLY A 108 4.78 -4.16 -3.30
CA GLY A 108 5.62 -3.91 -4.48
C GLY A 108 4.85 -4.01 -5.80
N SER A 109 3.54 -3.76 -5.77
CA SER A 109 2.67 -3.60 -6.94
C SER A 109 1.81 -2.38 -6.71
N VAL A 110 1.47 -1.63 -7.76
CA VAL A 110 0.55 -0.48 -7.71
C VAL A 110 -0.93 -0.89 -7.76
N GLY A 111 -1.20 -2.20 -7.66
CA GLY A 111 -2.54 -2.77 -7.61
C GLY A 111 -3.16 -3.00 -8.99
N LEU A 112 -4.49 -2.99 -9.03
CA LEU A 112 -5.28 -3.23 -10.24
C LEU A 112 -5.93 -1.94 -10.74
N PRO A 113 -6.33 -1.85 -12.01
CA PRO A 113 -7.11 -0.72 -12.52
C PRO A 113 -8.34 -0.43 -11.65
N VAL A 114 -8.59 0.85 -11.39
CA VAL A 114 -9.80 1.25 -10.67
C VAL A 114 -11.05 1.04 -11.55
N PRO A 115 -12.26 0.92 -10.97
CA PRO A 115 -13.47 0.68 -11.74
C PRO A 115 -13.66 1.71 -12.86
N GLY A 116 -13.92 1.25 -14.08
CA GLY A 116 -14.10 2.11 -15.26
C GLY A 116 -12.80 2.56 -15.94
N VAL A 117 -11.64 2.16 -15.43
CA VAL A 117 -10.34 2.39 -16.09
C VAL A 117 -9.85 1.13 -16.78
N GLU A 118 -9.51 1.28 -18.05
CA GLU A 118 -8.85 0.27 -18.86
C GLU A 118 -7.40 0.68 -19.10
N LEU A 119 -6.48 -0.28 -18.98
CA LEU A 119 -5.05 -0.07 -19.21
C LEU A 119 -4.54 -1.00 -20.32
N ARG A 120 -3.59 -0.50 -21.10
CA ARG A 120 -2.85 -1.26 -22.10
C ARG A 120 -1.38 -0.87 -22.05
N ILE A 121 -0.48 -1.83 -22.21
CA ILE A 121 0.95 -1.56 -22.40
C ILE A 121 1.22 -1.51 -23.90
N ALA A 122 1.78 -0.41 -24.37
CA ALA A 122 2.20 -0.24 -25.76
C ALA A 122 3.48 -1.05 -26.05
N PRO A 123 3.84 -1.30 -27.32
CA PRO A 123 5.01 -2.11 -27.68
C PRO A 123 6.35 -1.58 -27.14
N ASP A 124 6.45 -0.28 -26.87
CA ASP A 124 7.60 0.40 -26.27
C ASP A 124 7.61 0.41 -24.74
N GLY A 125 6.55 -0.12 -24.11
CA GLY A 125 6.38 -0.16 -22.66
C GLY A 125 5.58 1.00 -22.08
N GLU A 126 5.08 1.94 -22.89
CA GLU A 126 4.23 3.03 -22.41
C GLU A 126 2.89 2.51 -21.86
N ILE A 127 2.41 3.12 -20.78
CA ILE A 127 1.11 2.80 -20.18
C ILE A 127 0.04 3.69 -20.82
N LEU A 128 -0.85 3.08 -21.58
CA LEU A 128 -2.02 3.73 -22.16
C LEU A 128 -3.23 3.51 -21.25
N ALA A 129 -4.02 4.56 -21.03
CA ALA A 129 -5.18 4.53 -20.17
C ALA A 129 -6.43 5.07 -20.88
N ARG A 130 -7.58 4.45 -20.62
CA ARG A 130 -8.90 4.93 -21.03
C ARG A 130 -9.86 4.85 -19.87
N GLY A 131 -10.60 5.92 -19.61
CA GLY A 131 -11.60 5.96 -18.53
C GLY A 131 -12.22 7.33 -18.35
N PRO A 132 -13.28 7.45 -17.55
CA PRO A 132 -13.98 8.72 -17.30
C PRO A 132 -13.15 9.73 -16.49
N ASN A 133 -12.08 9.27 -15.83
CA ASN A 133 -11.14 10.06 -15.05
C ASN A 133 -10.00 10.65 -15.89
N VAL A 134 -9.86 10.24 -17.15
CA VAL A 134 -8.84 10.78 -18.06
C VAL A 134 -9.28 12.17 -18.51
N ALA A 135 -8.40 13.16 -18.33
CA ALA A 135 -8.69 14.57 -18.61
C ALA A 135 -8.72 14.88 -20.13
N THR A 136 -9.73 14.39 -20.85
CA THR A 136 -9.87 14.49 -22.31
C THR A 136 -10.01 15.92 -22.86
N ARG A 137 -10.19 16.93 -22.00
CA ARG A 137 -10.06 18.35 -22.39
C ARG A 137 -8.62 18.77 -22.66
N GLY A 138 -7.65 17.96 -22.23
CA GLY A 138 -6.23 18.18 -22.44
C GLY A 138 -5.63 19.29 -21.59
N TYR A 139 -4.47 19.75 -22.05
CA TYR A 139 -3.67 20.76 -21.38
C TYR A 139 -4.15 22.18 -21.72
N PHE A 140 -4.23 23.04 -20.70
CA PHE A 140 -4.68 24.41 -20.87
C PHE A 140 -3.77 25.20 -21.83
N ARG A 141 -4.35 25.70 -22.92
CA ARG A 141 -3.66 26.49 -23.97
C ARG A 141 -2.47 25.75 -24.63
N MET A 142 -2.49 24.42 -24.65
CA MET A 142 -1.44 23.60 -25.27
C MET A 142 -2.06 22.56 -26.22
N PRO A 143 -2.53 22.96 -27.41
CA PRO A 143 -3.23 22.07 -28.34
C PRO A 143 -2.33 20.94 -28.88
N GLU A 144 -1.06 21.22 -29.15
CA GLU A 144 -0.10 20.21 -29.66
C GLU A 144 0.17 19.12 -28.62
N ALA A 145 0.43 19.51 -27.37
CA ALA A 145 0.63 18.57 -26.27
C ALA A 145 -0.65 17.77 -25.95
N THR A 146 -1.82 18.39 -26.12
CA THR A 146 -3.11 17.71 -25.95
C THR A 146 -3.28 16.61 -26.99
N LEU A 147 -3.05 16.92 -28.27
CA LEU A 147 -3.17 15.95 -29.35
C LEU A 147 -2.16 14.80 -29.25
N ALA A 148 -0.96 15.08 -28.71
CA ALA A 148 0.06 14.05 -28.52
C ALA A 148 -0.28 13.07 -27.38
N ALA A 149 -1.04 13.51 -26.36
CA ALA A 149 -1.28 12.74 -25.13
C ALA A 149 -2.69 12.13 -25.01
N PHE A 150 -3.70 12.66 -25.71
CA PHE A 150 -5.12 12.27 -25.60
C PHE A 150 -5.76 12.02 -26.97
#